data_AF-A0A7J3XSX7-F1
#
_entry.id   AF-A0A7J3XSX7-F1
#
_cell.length_a   1.000
_cell.length_b   1.000
_cell.length_c   1.000
_cell.angle_alpha   90.00
_cell.angle_beta   90.00
_cell.angle_gamma   90.00
#
_symmetry.space_group_name_H-M   'P 1'
#
loop_
_entity.id
_entity.type
_entity.pdbx_description
1 polymer ?
#
loop_
_entity_poly.entity_id
_entity_poly.type
_entity_poly.pdbx_seq_one_letter_code
_entity_poly.pdbx_strand_id
1 'polypeptide(L)'
;MLDHETLMLWIDENLPRQYTDPEELARAYYYLARADVFLGRMNRRQKWELLKYVIDFMTAGIAMAKIHPYRFTKYGFPQKILLLARAKGMRAVRESICEKIAAKCHLSKRKASTEIMPFLHVIFEAPGLAKRDISRWLGLDESMEEFLKKHG
;
A
#
# COMPACT_ATOMS: atom_id res chain seq x y z
N MET A 1 -15.42 17.03 3.00
CA MET A 1 -14.61 17.38 1.81
C MET A 1 -13.66 16.22 1.56
N LEU A 2 -13.53 15.73 0.32
CA LEU A 2 -12.58 14.67 -0.03
C LEU A 2 -11.16 15.22 0.14
N ASP A 3 -10.26 14.47 0.79
CA ASP A 3 -8.85 14.89 0.88
C ASP A 3 -8.12 14.66 -0.46
N HIS A 4 -7.03 15.42 -0.66
CA HIS A 4 -6.30 15.46 -1.92
C HIS A 4 -5.60 14.14 -2.26
N GLU A 5 -5.20 13.36 -1.25
CA GLU A 5 -4.55 12.06 -1.45
C GLU A 5 -5.59 11.04 -1.94
N THR A 6 -6.76 11.03 -1.31
CA THR A 6 -7.89 10.20 -1.74
C THR A 6 -8.38 10.61 -3.13
N LEU A 7 -8.44 11.90 -3.45
CA LEU A 7 -8.78 12.39 -4.79
C LEU A 7 -7.81 11.84 -5.84
N MET A 8 -6.51 11.84 -5.55
CA MET A 8 -5.50 11.32 -6.47
C MET A 8 -5.70 9.83 -6.75
N LEU A 9 -6.07 9.03 -5.74
CA LEU A 9 -6.42 7.62 -5.90
C LEU A 9 -7.69 7.42 -6.73
N TRP A 10 -8.69 8.30 -6.59
CA TRP A 10 -9.89 8.29 -7.43
C TRP A 10 -9.55 8.56 -8.89
N ILE A 11 -8.66 9.50 -9.16
CA ILE A 11 -8.22 9.80 -10.51
C ILE A 11 -7.46 8.61 -11.11
N ASP A 12 -6.46 8.09 -10.40
CA ASP A 12 -5.64 6.93 -10.82
C ASP A 12 -6.52 5.73 -11.23
N GLU A 13 -7.46 5.36 -10.38
CA GLU A 13 -8.37 4.22 -10.59
C GLU A 13 -9.25 4.39 -11.84
N ASN A 14 -9.59 5.63 -12.20
CA ASN A 14 -10.54 5.92 -13.28
C ASN A 14 -9.89 6.41 -14.57
N LEU A 15 -8.61 6.81 -14.54
CA LEU A 15 -7.84 7.17 -15.73
C LEU A 15 -7.91 6.11 -16.84
N PRO A 16 -7.59 4.82 -16.60
CA PRO A 16 -7.62 3.81 -17.66
C PRO A 16 -9.04 3.48 -18.14
N ARG A 17 -10.07 3.85 -17.37
CA ARG A 17 -11.47 3.73 -17.81
C ARG A 17 -11.87 4.86 -18.74
N GLN A 18 -11.37 6.07 -18.47
CA GLN A 18 -11.70 7.28 -19.21
C GLN A 18 -10.85 7.44 -20.48
N TYR A 19 -9.54 7.18 -20.39
CA TYR A 19 -8.54 7.34 -21.45
C TYR A 19 -8.27 5.97 -22.08
N THR A 20 -8.95 5.67 -23.18
CA THR A 20 -8.79 4.40 -23.90
C THR A 20 -7.63 4.39 -24.89
N ASP A 21 -7.20 5.57 -25.35
CA ASP A 21 -6.02 5.71 -26.20
C ASP A 21 -4.74 5.61 -25.34
N PRO A 22 -3.78 4.73 -25.70
CA PRO A 22 -2.56 4.55 -24.93
C PRO A 22 -1.69 5.81 -24.81
N GLU A 23 -1.64 6.67 -25.85
CA GLU A 23 -0.83 7.89 -25.81
C GLU A 23 -1.45 8.95 -24.91
N GLU A 24 -2.77 9.13 -24.97
CA GLU A 24 -3.50 10.01 -24.06
C GLU A 24 -3.38 9.52 -22.62
N LEU A 25 -3.50 8.20 -22.39
CA LEU A 25 -3.35 7.60 -21.07
C LEU A 25 -1.92 7.82 -20.52
N ALA A 26 -0.89 7.64 -21.35
CA ALA A 26 0.48 7.91 -20.97
C ALA A 26 0.70 9.39 -20.61
N ARG A 27 0.15 10.33 -21.40
CA ARG A 27 0.18 11.76 -21.09
C ARG A 27 -0.57 12.09 -19.80
N ALA A 28 -1.73 11.48 -19.56
CA ALA A 28 -2.49 11.68 -18.33
C ALA A 28 -1.70 11.19 -17.11
N TYR A 29 -1.08 10.01 -17.19
CA TYR A 29 -0.22 9.50 -16.13
C TYR A 29 1.04 10.35 -15.91
N TYR A 30 1.59 10.97 -16.95
CA TYR A 30 2.68 11.93 -16.81
C TYR A 30 2.29 13.11 -15.91
N TYR A 31 1.10 13.68 -16.09
CA TYR A 31 0.60 14.76 -15.24
C TYR A 31 0.27 14.27 -13.83
N LEU A 32 -0.37 13.10 -13.69
CA LEU A 32 -0.64 12.52 -12.39
C LEU A 32 0.64 12.22 -11.60
N ALA A 33 1.69 11.73 -12.26
CA ALA A 33 3.00 11.51 -11.65
C ALA A 33 3.66 12.82 -11.19
N ARG A 34 3.47 13.92 -11.94
CA ARG A 34 3.91 15.25 -11.48
C ARG A 34 3.14 15.70 -10.25
N ALA A 35 1.82 15.47 -10.20
CA ALA A 35 1.04 15.76 -9.00
C ALA A 35 1.57 14.99 -7.78
N ASP A 36 1.89 13.69 -7.92
CA ASP A 36 2.47 12.86 -6.85
C ASP A 36 3.77 13.47 -6.28
N VAL A 37 4.67 13.89 -7.17
CA VAL A 37 5.95 14.50 -6.77
C VAL A 37 5.72 15.79 -5.98
N PHE A 38 4.79 16.64 -6.41
CA PHE A 38 4.45 17.86 -5.69
C PHE A 38 3.75 17.57 -4.36
N LEU A 39 2.87 16.57 -4.31
CA LEU A 39 2.20 16.11 -3.10
C LEU A 39 3.22 15.59 -2.07
N GLY A 40 4.17 14.76 -2.49
CA GLY A 40 5.24 14.28 -1.63
C GLY A 40 6.14 15.40 -1.10
N ARG A 41 6.45 16.41 -1.93
CA ARG A 41 7.20 17.61 -1.51
C ARG A 41 6.42 18.46 -0.52
N MET A 42 5.12 18.64 -0.76
CA MET A 42 4.20 19.37 0.12
C MET A 42 4.17 18.69 1.49
N ASN A 43 3.89 17.38 1.54
CA ASN A 43 3.81 16.60 2.78
C ASN A 43 5.13 16.59 3.55
N ARG A 44 6.26 16.39 2.86
CA ARG A 44 7.58 16.35 3.51
C ARG A 44 8.00 17.69 4.10
N ARG A 45 7.67 18.80 3.45
CA ARG A 45 8.11 20.15 3.84
C ARG A 45 7.02 20.98 4.53
N GLN A 46 5.81 20.43 4.66
CA GLN A 46 4.62 21.13 5.16
C GLN A 46 4.35 22.46 4.39
N LYS A 47 4.69 22.50 3.09
CA LYS A 47 4.54 23.69 2.25
C LYS A 47 3.23 23.65 1.48
N TRP A 48 2.13 24.01 2.16
CA TRP A 48 0.77 23.99 1.60
C TRP A 48 0.56 24.88 0.38
N GLU A 49 1.41 25.88 0.15
CA GLU A 49 1.42 26.68 -1.09
C GLU A 49 1.63 25.84 -2.36
N LEU A 50 2.22 24.64 -2.23
CA LEU A 50 2.42 23.72 -3.35
C LEU A 50 1.11 23.04 -3.79
N LEU A 51 0.07 23.08 -2.96
CA LEU A 51 -1.20 22.42 -3.22
C LEU A 51 -1.85 22.85 -4.54
N LYS A 52 -1.71 24.13 -4.91
CA LYS A 52 -2.20 24.64 -6.19
C LYS A 52 -1.63 23.85 -7.38
N TYR A 53 -0.32 23.55 -7.37
CA TYR A 53 0.30 22.76 -8.43
C TYR A 53 -0.16 21.31 -8.41
N VAL A 54 -0.38 20.73 -7.23
CA VAL A 54 -0.93 19.37 -7.11
C VAL A 54 -2.30 19.31 -7.77
N ILE A 55 -3.20 20.26 -7.46
CA ILE A 55 -4.54 20.35 -8.03
C ILE A 55 -4.47 20.63 -9.54
N ASP A 56 -3.63 21.57 -9.98
CA ASP A 56 -3.47 21.92 -11.40
C ASP A 56 -3.04 20.69 -12.22
N PHE A 57 -2.07 19.92 -11.74
CA PHE A 57 -1.64 18.70 -12.42
C PHE A 57 -2.68 17.58 -12.38
N MET A 58 -3.38 17.39 -11.26
CA MET A 58 -4.46 16.39 -11.14
C MET A 58 -5.69 16.73 -11.99
N THR A 59 -5.89 17.99 -12.36
CA THR A 59 -7.09 18.45 -13.06
C THR A 59 -6.77 18.90 -14.48
N ALA A 60 -6.39 20.16 -14.65
CA ALA A 60 -6.09 20.77 -15.95
C ALA A 60 -4.99 20.00 -16.70
N GLY A 61 -3.93 19.57 -16.00
CA GLY A 61 -2.86 18.77 -16.59
C GLY A 61 -3.40 17.50 -17.26
N ILE A 62 -4.16 16.70 -16.52
CA ILE A 62 -4.79 15.49 -17.05
C ILE A 62 -5.78 15.82 -18.19
N ALA A 63 -6.62 16.85 -18.02
CA ALA A 63 -7.57 17.25 -19.06
C ALA A 63 -6.89 17.64 -20.38
N MET A 64 -5.68 18.22 -20.32
CA MET A 64 -4.88 18.59 -21.49
C MET A 64 -4.25 17.38 -22.21
N ALA A 65 -4.24 16.19 -21.61
CA ALA A 65 -3.76 14.97 -22.28
C ALA A 65 -4.70 14.49 -23.38
N LYS A 66 -5.96 14.93 -23.32
CA LYS A 66 -7.06 14.56 -24.21
C LYS A 66 -6.86 15.11 -25.62
N ILE A 67 -7.05 14.25 -26.62
CA ILE A 67 -7.08 14.59 -28.04
C ILE A 67 -8.47 14.25 -28.62
N HIS A 68 -9.06 13.13 -28.23
CA HIS A 68 -10.29 12.59 -28.78
C HIS A 68 -11.53 12.86 -27.90
N PRO A 69 -12.75 12.87 -28.48
CA PRO A 69 -13.97 12.94 -27.70
C PRO A 69 -14.20 11.64 -26.93
N TYR A 70 -14.56 11.75 -25.64
CA TYR A 70 -14.89 10.59 -24.82
C TYR A 70 -16.39 10.34 -24.72
N ARG A 71 -16.71 9.08 -24.47
CA ARG A 71 -18.05 8.62 -24.12
C ARG A 71 -18.22 8.67 -22.61
N PHE A 72 -19.47 8.59 -22.17
CA PHE A 72 -19.76 8.43 -20.75
C PHE A 72 -19.12 7.14 -20.23
N THR A 73 -18.31 7.25 -19.18
CA THR A 73 -17.72 6.12 -18.48
C THR A 73 -18.12 6.17 -17.01
N LYS A 74 -18.58 5.03 -16.48
CA LYS A 74 -18.92 4.91 -15.07
C LYS A 74 -17.64 4.86 -14.23
N TYR A 75 -17.49 5.80 -13.30
CA TYR A 75 -16.38 5.80 -12.36
C TYR A 75 -16.63 4.85 -11.19
N GLY A 76 -15.55 4.22 -10.73
CA GLY A 76 -15.52 3.28 -9.63
C GLY A 76 -14.67 3.78 -8.48
N PHE A 77 -14.99 3.29 -7.28
CA PHE A 77 -14.21 3.56 -6.07
C PHE A 77 -12.80 2.95 -6.18
N PRO A 78 -11.75 3.62 -5.65
CA PRO A 78 -10.37 3.12 -5.64
C PRO A 78 -10.23 1.75 -4.98
N GLN A 79 -9.89 0.74 -5.78
CA GLN A 79 -9.65 -0.61 -5.27
C GLN A 79 -8.42 -0.65 -4.35
N LYS A 80 -7.45 0.24 -4.58
CA LYS A 80 -6.26 0.38 -3.74
C LYS A 80 -6.61 0.68 -2.27
N ILE A 81 -7.60 1.52 -2.00
CA ILE A 81 -8.03 1.81 -0.62
C ILE A 81 -8.63 0.55 0.02
N LEU A 82 -9.48 -0.17 -0.71
CA LEU A 82 -10.07 -1.42 -0.24
C LEU A 82 -9.01 -2.48 0.04
N LEU A 83 -8.03 -2.61 -0.85
CA LEU A 83 -6.91 -3.55 -0.69
C LEU A 83 -6.07 -3.21 0.54
N LEU A 84 -5.72 -1.93 0.72
CA LEU A 84 -4.97 -1.47 1.89
C LEU A 84 -5.73 -1.69 3.20
N ALA A 85 -7.04 -1.47 3.20
CA ALA A 85 -7.91 -1.72 4.35
C ALA A 85 -7.97 -3.21 4.69
N ARG A 86 -8.19 -4.08 3.69
CA ARG A 86 -8.19 -5.55 3.86
C ARG A 86 -6.85 -6.07 4.38
N ALA A 87 -5.74 -5.55 3.84
CA ALA A 87 -4.40 -5.94 4.26
C ALA A 87 -3.97 -5.35 5.62
N LYS A 88 -4.72 -4.40 6.20
CA LYS A 88 -4.33 -3.73 7.45
C LYS A 88 -4.22 -4.69 8.63
N GLY A 89 -5.21 -5.57 8.81
CA GLY A 89 -5.22 -6.56 9.89
C GLY A 89 -4.05 -7.53 9.80
N MET A 90 -3.86 -8.15 8.63
CA MET A 90 -2.74 -9.08 8.39
C MET A 90 -1.38 -8.41 8.60
N ARG A 91 -1.21 -7.15 8.14
CA ARG A 91 0.02 -6.39 8.37
C ARG A 91 0.29 -6.13 9.84
N ALA A 92 -0.74 -5.80 10.62
CA ALA A 92 -0.61 -5.59 12.06
C ALA A 92 -0.14 -6.86 12.79
N VAL A 93 -0.75 -8.02 12.50
CA VAL A 93 -0.33 -9.30 13.09
C VAL A 93 1.12 -9.63 12.73
N ARG A 94 1.48 -9.52 11.44
CA ARG A 94 2.85 -9.74 10.97
C ARG A 94 3.85 -8.79 11.65
N GLU A 95 3.51 -7.53 11.81
CA GLU A 95 4.38 -6.54 12.45
C GLU A 95 4.60 -6.86 13.93
N SER A 96 3.56 -7.24 14.67
CA SER A 96 3.66 -7.67 16.06
C SER A 96 4.56 -8.91 16.25
N ILE A 97 4.49 -9.87 15.33
CA ILE A 97 5.39 -11.04 15.34
C ILE A 97 6.84 -10.58 15.09
N CYS A 98 7.07 -9.72 14.09
CA CYS A 98 8.39 -9.18 13.79
C CYS A 98 8.98 -8.40 14.96
N GLU A 99 8.17 -7.65 15.71
CA GLU A 99 8.57 -6.94 16.92
C GLU A 99 9.05 -7.89 18.02
N LYS A 100 8.31 -8.97 18.28
CA LYS A 100 8.69 -9.99 19.27
C LYS A 100 10.02 -10.66 18.91
N ILE A 101 10.19 -11.04 17.63
CA ILE A 101 11.44 -11.60 17.12
C ILE A 101 12.59 -10.59 17.26
N ALA A 102 12.38 -9.35 16.80
CA ALA A 102 13.37 -8.29 16.85
C ALA A 102 13.86 -8.04 18.28
N ALA A 103 12.95 -8.00 19.26
CA ALA A 103 13.26 -7.79 20.67
C ALA A 103 14.05 -8.96 21.28
N LYS A 104 13.70 -10.20 20.94
CA LYS A 104 14.35 -11.41 21.49
C LYS A 104 15.67 -11.76 20.83
N CYS A 105 15.83 -11.46 19.54
CA CYS A 105 17.02 -11.78 18.75
C CYS A 105 17.97 -10.58 18.54
N HIS A 106 17.64 -9.40 19.07
CA HIS A 106 18.38 -8.15 18.85
C HIS A 106 18.58 -7.79 17.37
N LEU A 107 17.51 -7.96 16.59
CA LEU A 107 17.49 -7.67 15.14
C LEU A 107 16.60 -6.47 14.84
N SER A 108 16.79 -5.85 13.67
CA SER A 108 15.79 -4.92 13.15
C SER A 108 14.51 -5.66 12.75
N LYS A 109 13.34 -5.00 12.81
CA LYS A 109 12.07 -5.59 12.31
C LYS A 109 12.17 -6.07 10.86
N ARG A 110 12.94 -5.35 10.03
CA ARG A 110 13.20 -5.73 8.64
C ARG A 110 13.90 -7.08 8.57
N LYS A 111 15.02 -7.25 9.29
CA LYS A 111 15.74 -8.53 9.35
C LYS A 111 14.89 -9.65 9.95
N ALA A 112 14.16 -9.38 11.04
CA ALA A 112 13.23 -10.34 11.61
C ALA A 112 12.20 -10.84 10.56
N SER A 113 11.66 -9.93 9.75
CA SER A 113 10.73 -10.32 8.70
C SER A 113 11.38 -11.07 7.54
N THR A 114 12.58 -10.72 7.10
CA THR A 114 13.17 -11.29 5.88
C THR A 114 13.98 -12.54 6.15
N GLU A 115 14.61 -12.63 7.31
CA GLU A 115 15.57 -13.68 7.65
C GLU A 115 14.99 -14.71 8.62
N ILE A 116 13.99 -14.38 9.45
CA ILE A 116 13.46 -15.29 10.48
C ILE A 116 12.04 -15.76 10.16
N MET A 117 11.15 -14.84 9.76
CA MET A 117 9.74 -15.16 9.50
C MET A 117 9.52 -16.34 8.54
N PRO A 118 10.25 -16.48 7.41
CA PRO A 118 10.05 -17.62 6.50
C PRO A 118 10.28 -18.97 7.17
N PHE A 119 11.26 -19.07 8.07
CA PHE A 119 11.52 -20.29 8.82
C PHE A 119 10.43 -20.56 9.86
N LEU A 120 9.85 -19.53 10.46
CA LEU A 120 8.73 -19.70 11.38
C LEU A 120 7.49 -20.27 10.67
N HIS A 121 7.21 -19.85 9.43
CA HIS A 121 6.13 -20.48 8.64
C HIS A 121 6.36 -21.99 8.48
N VAL A 122 7.55 -22.38 8.02
CA VAL A 122 7.92 -23.81 7.85
C VAL A 122 7.83 -24.59 9.16
N ILE A 123 8.33 -24.01 10.27
CA ILE A 123 8.31 -24.68 11.59
C ILE A 123 6.87 -24.84 12.12
N PHE A 124 5.98 -23.88 11.85
CA PHE A 124 4.60 -23.93 12.32
C PHE A 124 3.70 -24.84 11.47
N GLU A 125 4.07 -25.10 10.23
CA GLU A 125 3.45 -26.13 9.37
C GLU A 125 3.92 -27.55 9.74
N ALA A 126 5.18 -27.71 10.15
CA ALA A 126 5.74 -29.01 10.49
C ALA A 126 5.18 -29.59 11.81
N PRO A 127 4.92 -30.91 11.88
CA PRO A 127 4.58 -31.57 13.14
C PRO A 127 5.82 -31.66 14.05
N GLY A 128 5.71 -31.15 15.28
CA GLY A 128 6.80 -31.25 16.25
C GLY A 128 6.60 -30.43 17.52
N LEU A 129 7.51 -30.60 18.47
CA LEU A 129 7.53 -29.86 19.74
C LEU A 129 8.14 -28.44 19.59
N ALA A 130 8.99 -28.22 18.58
CA ALA A 130 9.67 -26.95 18.35
C ALA A 130 8.71 -25.75 18.28
N LYS A 131 7.53 -25.91 17.69
CA LYS A 131 6.51 -24.85 17.63
C LYS A 131 6.05 -24.38 19.01
N ARG A 132 5.92 -25.31 19.98
CA ARG A 132 5.45 -25.00 21.34
C ARG A 132 6.50 -24.20 22.11
N ASP A 133 7.76 -24.61 22.00
CA ASP A 133 8.86 -23.95 22.68
C ASP A 133 9.11 -22.55 22.08
N ILE A 134 9.08 -22.42 20.76
CA ILE A 134 9.21 -21.13 20.05
C ILE A 134 8.03 -20.21 20.37
N SER A 135 6.80 -20.71 20.33
CA SER A 135 5.61 -19.92 20.67
C SER A 135 5.70 -19.37 22.10
N ARG A 136 6.09 -20.22 23.07
CA ARG A 136 6.29 -19.80 24.46
C ARG A 136 7.43 -18.78 24.60
N TRP A 137 8.56 -19.00 23.93
CA TRP A 137 9.73 -18.13 24.04
C TRP A 137 9.51 -16.73 23.43
N LEU A 138 8.83 -16.66 22.28
CA LEU A 138 8.41 -15.41 21.64
C LEU A 138 7.18 -14.78 22.31
N GLY A 139 6.41 -15.57 23.06
CA GLY A 139 5.14 -15.16 23.65
C GLY A 139 4.10 -14.86 22.58
N LEU A 140 3.89 -15.78 21.64
CA LEU A 140 2.88 -15.65 20.59
C LEU A 140 1.48 -15.93 21.14
N ASP A 141 0.49 -15.20 20.63
CA ASP A 141 -0.93 -15.50 20.88
C ASP A 141 -1.51 -16.41 19.79
N GLU A 142 -2.72 -16.90 20.00
CA GLU A 142 -3.40 -17.80 19.06
C GLU A 142 -3.54 -17.21 17.65
N SER A 143 -3.79 -15.90 17.54
CA SER A 143 -3.92 -15.23 16.25
C SER A 143 -2.60 -15.20 15.46
N MET A 144 -1.47 -15.04 16.18
CA MET A 144 -0.13 -15.09 15.60
C MET A 144 0.24 -16.51 15.17
N GLU A 145 -0.10 -17.52 15.97
CA GLU A 145 0.13 -18.91 15.60
C GLU A 145 -0.69 -19.31 14.36
N GLU A 146 -1.95 -18.87 14.28
CA GLU A 146 -2.80 -19.12 13.11
C GLU A 146 -2.26 -18.42 11.86
N PHE A 147 -1.77 -17.19 12.01
CA PHE A 147 -1.13 -16.46 10.92
C PHE A 147 0.09 -17.19 10.35
N LEU A 148 0.94 -17.76 11.22
CA LEU A 148 2.12 -18.51 10.81
C LEU A 148 1.78 -19.81 10.06
N LYS A 149 0.62 -20.43 10.33
CA LYS A 149 0.17 -21.66 9.66
C LYS A 149 -0.49 -21.44 8.29
N LYS A 150 -1.10 -20.27 8.06
CA LYS A 150 -1.91 -20.02 6.86
C LYS A 150 -1.13 -19.44 5.67
N HIS A 151 0.07 -18.90 5.90
CA HIS A 151 0.74 -17.99 4.96
C HIS A 151 2.21 -18.35 4.68
N GLY A 152 2.55 -19.64 4.66
CA GLY A 152 3.81 -20.12 4.09
C GLY A 152 3.91 -19.87 2.59
#